data_AF-A0A1H7ZLE5-F1
#
_entry.id   AF-A0A1H7ZLE5-F1
#
_cell.length_a   1.000
_cell.length_b   1.000
_cell.length_c   1.000
_cell.angle_alpha   90.00
_cell.angle_beta   90.00
_cell.angle_gamma   90.00
#
_symmetry.space_group_name_H-M   'P 1'
#
loop_
_entity.id
_entity.type
_entity.pdbx_description
1 polymer ?
#
loop_
_entity_poly.entity_id
_entity_poly.type
_entity_poly.pdbx_seq_one_letter_code
_entity_poly.pdbx_strand_id
1 'polypeptide(L)'
;MRVEFPRFPDLAPSDWTAAGCDRFEAQIGFIAVGEDLRMRGVPDSTVINIELGPRVPTPERRIRIAVNSPGFSLEFSAHALKVGHLNAYRSGGTDPYTARRWFESRLDQHVHREVLPPTTSAVFYGRM
;
A
#
# COMPACT_ATOMS: atom_id res chain seq x y z
N MET A 1 -2.01 3.52 3.63
CA MET A 1 -0.88 3.95 2.78
C MET A 1 -0.94 3.19 1.46
N ARG A 2 -0.65 3.84 0.33
CA ARG A 2 -0.51 3.19 -0.98
C ARG A 2 0.98 3.04 -1.29
N VAL A 3 1.40 1.89 -1.79
CA VAL A 3 2.81 1.57 -2.04
C VAL A 3 2.94 0.91 -3.40
N GLU A 4 3.75 1.50 -4.28
CA GLU A 4 4.25 0.84 -5.49
C GLU A 4 5.51 0.04 -5.13
N PHE A 5 5.59 -1.21 -5.57
CA PHE A 5 6.74 -2.06 -5.34
C PHE A 5 7.80 -1.86 -6.44
N PRO A 6 9.10 -1.92 -6.09
CA PRO A 6 10.19 -1.68 -7.04
C PRO A 6 10.35 -2.78 -8.10
N ARG A 7 9.73 -3.95 -7.88
CA ARG A 7 9.77 -5.09 -8.80
C ARG A 7 8.37 -5.62 -9.01
N PHE A 8 8.07 -5.94 -10.26
CA PHE A 8 6.88 -6.69 -10.62
C PHE A 8 7.00 -8.14 -10.09
N PRO A 9 5.91 -8.74 -9.57
CA PRO A 9 5.98 -10.08 -8.99
C PRO A 9 6.32 -11.14 -10.03
N ASP A 10 7.24 -12.05 -9.69
CA ASP A 10 7.65 -13.16 -10.57
C ASP A 10 6.48 -14.14 -10.85
N LEU A 11 5.58 -14.31 -9.87
CA LEU A 11 4.39 -15.14 -9.95
C LEU A 11 3.12 -14.29 -10.08
N ALA A 12 3.14 -13.35 -11.03
CA ALA A 12 1.97 -12.53 -11.32
C ALA A 12 0.79 -13.39 -11.85
N PRO A 13 -0.47 -13.06 -11.49
CA PRO A 13 -1.65 -13.63 -12.13
C PRO A 13 -1.59 -13.55 -13.66
N SER A 14 -2.10 -14.58 -14.34
CA SER A 14 -2.08 -14.68 -15.80
C SER A 14 -2.72 -13.47 -16.47
N ASP A 15 -3.81 -12.95 -15.92
CA ASP A 15 -4.52 -11.80 -16.45
C ASP A 15 -3.66 -10.52 -16.42
N TRP A 16 -2.78 -10.38 -15.42
CA TRP A 16 -1.86 -9.25 -15.33
C TRP A 16 -0.76 -9.35 -16.39
N THR A 17 -0.20 -10.55 -16.57
CA THR A 17 0.84 -10.79 -17.59
C THR A 17 0.29 -10.63 -19.00
N ALA A 18 -0.92 -11.15 -19.28
CA ALA A 18 -1.60 -11.00 -20.56
C ALA A 18 -1.98 -9.54 -20.85
N ALA A 19 -2.31 -8.76 -19.82
CA ALA A 19 -2.53 -7.33 -19.92
C ALA A 19 -1.24 -6.52 -20.10
N GLY A 20 -0.06 -7.15 -20.01
CA GLY A 20 1.24 -6.48 -20.08
C GLY A 20 1.41 -5.44 -18.98
N CYS A 21 0.99 -5.78 -17.75
CA CYS A 21 1.27 -4.96 -16.59
C CYS A 21 2.75 -5.05 -16.22
N ASP A 22 3.31 -3.93 -15.74
CA ASP A 22 4.71 -3.80 -15.37
C ASP A 22 4.91 -3.09 -14.02
N ARG A 23 3.83 -2.56 -13.42
CA ARG A 23 3.79 -1.95 -12.10
C ARG A 23 2.89 -2.74 -11.16
N PHE A 24 3.31 -2.83 -9.91
CA PHE A 24 2.60 -3.55 -8.85
C PHE A 24 2.43 -2.64 -7.64
N GLU A 25 1.21 -2.58 -7.12
CA GLU A 25 0.82 -1.70 -6.02
C GLU A 25 -0.03 -2.45 -4.99
N ALA A 26 0.09 -2.04 -3.73
CA ALA A 26 -0.81 -2.45 -2.67
C ALA A 26 -1.21 -1.29 -1.75
N GLN A 27 -2.33 -1.47 -1.05
CA GLN A 27 -2.72 -0.63 0.07
C GLN A 27 -2.38 -1.32 1.38
N ILE A 28 -1.61 -0.65 2.22
CA ILE A 28 -1.23 -1.09 3.57
C ILE A 28 -2.04 -0.27 4.58
N GLY A 29 -2.90 -0.94 5.32
CA GLY A 29 -3.58 -0.43 6.50
C GLY A 29 -2.82 -0.80 7.78
N PHE A 30 -2.81 0.09 8.76
CA PHE A 30 -2.16 -0.11 10.06
C PHE A 30 -3.22 -0.16 11.15
N ILE A 31 -3.14 -1.16 12.03
CA ILE A 31 -4.13 -1.44 13.07
C ILE A 31 -3.55 -1.06 14.43
N ALA A 32 -4.34 -0.36 15.25
CA ALA A 32 -3.94 0.12 16.58
C ALA A 32 -2.60 0.88 16.56
N VAL A 33 -2.57 1.93 15.73
CA VAL A 33 -1.44 2.88 15.64
C VAL A 33 -1.20 3.50 17.01
N GLY A 34 0.06 3.53 17.44
CA GLY A 34 0.48 4.11 18.70
C GLY A 34 0.42 5.63 18.70
N GLU A 35 0.48 6.19 19.91
CA GLU A 35 0.52 7.63 20.14
C GLU A 35 1.87 8.25 19.73
N ASP A 36 2.85 7.41 19.35
CA ASP A 36 4.17 7.79 18.88
C ASP A 36 4.20 8.21 17.41
N LEU A 37 3.04 8.47 16.79
CA LEU A 37 2.96 8.92 15.41
C LEU A 37 3.62 10.29 15.22
N ARG A 38 4.61 10.32 14.35
CA ARG A 38 5.33 11.52 13.93
C ARG A 38 5.33 11.60 12.42
N MET A 39 4.87 12.73 11.90
CA MET A 39 4.87 13.01 10.47
C MET A 39 5.48 14.38 10.23
N ARG A 40 6.33 14.50 9.20
CA ARG A 40 6.83 15.78 8.71
C ARG A 40 6.79 15.79 7.19
N GLY A 41 6.51 16.96 6.63
CA GLY A 41 6.37 17.14 5.19
C GLY A 41 5.07 16.58 4.63
N VAL A 42 4.98 16.59 3.30
CA VAL A 42 3.87 16.02 2.52
C VAL A 42 4.46 14.90 1.66
N PRO A 43 3.85 13.70 1.62
CA PRO A 43 4.35 12.62 0.79
C PRO A 43 4.18 13.01 -0.69
N ASP A 44 5.29 13.09 -1.43
CA ASP A 44 5.30 13.48 -2.84
C ASP A 44 5.72 12.30 -3.72
N SER A 45 4.81 11.34 -3.99
CA SER A 45 5.00 10.20 -4.91
C SER A 45 6.43 9.59 -4.93
N THR A 46 7.12 9.58 -3.78
CA THR A 46 8.56 9.35 -3.71
C THR A 46 8.82 7.88 -3.39
N VAL A 47 9.95 7.36 -3.88
CA VAL A 47 10.46 6.06 -3.43
C VAL A 47 10.75 6.15 -1.94
N ILE A 48 10.03 5.35 -1.15
CA ILE A 48 10.17 5.33 0.30
C ILE A 48 10.79 4.02 0.77
N ASN A 49 11.66 4.12 1.78
CA ASN A 49 12.10 2.95 2.54
C ASN A 49 11.09 2.66 3.64
N ILE A 50 10.52 1.46 3.64
CA ILE A 50 9.64 0.98 4.71
C ILE A 50 10.46 0.01 5.55
N GLU A 51 10.76 0.41 6.78
CA GLU A 51 11.44 -0.44 7.74
C GLU A 51 10.42 -1.06 8.70
N LEU A 52 10.44 -2.40 8.80
CA LEU A 52 9.69 -3.14 9.80
C LEU A 52 10.68 -3.56 10.89
N GLY A 53 10.62 -2.87 12.03
CA GLY A 53 11.51 -3.14 13.17
C GLY A 53 11.08 -4.36 13.99
N PRO A 54 12.01 -4.97 14.75
CA PRO A 54 11.67 -5.99 15.75
C PRO A 54 10.67 -5.43 16.76
N ARG A 55 9.95 -6.33 17.43
CA ARG A 55 9.00 -5.96 18.48
C ARG A 55 9.67 -5.07 19.51
N VAL A 56 9.12 -3.87 19.69
CA VAL A 56 9.51 -2.98 20.78
C VAL A 56 9.18 -3.69 22.10
N PRO A 57 10.03 -3.63 23.14
CA PRO A 57 9.75 -4.18 24.46
C PRO A 57 8.69 -3.32 25.17
N THR A 58 7.48 -3.32 24.63
CA THR A 58 6.26 -2.83 25.26
C THR A 58 5.44 -4.04 25.73
N PRO A 59 4.57 -3.89 26.74
CA PRO A 59 3.66 -4.96 27.17
C PRO A 59 2.84 -5.52 26.00
N GLU A 60 2.55 -4.65 25.03
CA GLU A 60 1.89 -4.99 23.78
C GLU A 60 2.91 -5.25 22.66
N ARG A 61 2.64 -6.29 21.87
CA ARG A 61 3.43 -6.71 20.71
C ARG A 61 3.24 -5.70 19.55
N ARG A 62 4.12 -4.70 19.40
CA ARG A 62 4.05 -3.67 18.34
C ARG A 62 5.17 -3.78 17.31
N ILE A 63 4.88 -3.36 16.08
CA ILE A 63 5.78 -3.25 14.93
C ILE A 63 6.10 -1.77 14.73
N ARG A 64 7.38 -1.42 14.64
CA ARG A 64 7.80 -0.06 14.27
C ARG A 64 7.73 0.08 12.76
N ILE A 65 7.08 1.14 12.31
CA ILE A 65 6.99 1.54 10.90
C ILE A 65 7.74 2.85 10.76
N ALA A 66 8.70 2.88 9.86
CA ALA A 66 9.38 4.11 9.45
C ALA A 66 9.36 4.23 7.93
N VAL A 67 9.05 5.44 7.47
CA VAL A 67 8.97 5.85 6.08
C VAL A 67 9.81 7.11 5.95
N ASN A 68 10.87 7.06 5.14
CA ASN A 68 11.81 8.17 5.00
C ASN A 68 12.07 8.47 3.52
N SER A 69 12.01 9.76 3.17
CA SER A 69 12.46 10.31 1.89
C SER A 69 12.93 11.76 2.08
N PRO A 70 13.66 12.35 1.11
CA PRO A 70 13.96 13.77 1.15
C PRO A 70 12.67 14.60 1.29
N GLY A 71 12.57 15.42 2.33
CA GLY A 71 11.41 16.30 2.56
C GLY A 71 10.18 15.63 3.19
N PHE A 72 10.17 14.31 3.42
CA PHE A 72 9.07 13.61 4.09
C PHE A 72 9.57 12.52 5.05
N SER A 73 8.99 12.48 6.25
CA SER A 73 9.24 11.41 7.22
C SER A 73 7.94 11.04 7.92
N LEU A 74 7.67 9.75 8.05
CA LEU A 74 6.56 9.21 8.84
C LEU A 74 7.07 8.05 9.70
N GLU A 75 6.84 8.12 10.99
CA GLU A 75 7.26 7.10 11.94
C GLU A 75 6.17 6.86 12.98
N PHE A 76 5.85 5.60 13.27
CA PHE A 76 4.90 5.21 14.31
C PHE A 76 5.03 3.72 14.65
N SER A 77 4.43 3.30 15.76
CA SER A 77 4.23 1.90 16.09
C SER A 77 2.81 1.43 15.73
N ALA A 78 2.64 0.17 15.32
CA ALA A 78 1.32 -0.42 15.07
C ALA A 78 1.26 -1.86 15.58
N HIS A 79 0.07 -2.36 15.92
CA HIS A 79 -0.09 -3.74 16.39
C HIS A 79 0.00 -4.75 15.24
N ALA A 80 -0.64 -4.42 14.11
CA ALA A 80 -0.68 -5.27 12.93
C ALA A 80 -0.79 -4.42 11.66
N LEU A 81 -0.48 -5.07 10.55
CA LEU A 81 -0.65 -4.53 9.21
C LEU A 81 -1.66 -5.37 8.43
N LYS A 82 -2.46 -4.71 7.61
CA LYS A 82 -3.37 -5.34 6.64
C LYS A 82 -2.95 -4.90 5.25
N VAL A 83 -2.59 -5.86 4.42
CA VAL A 83 -2.36 -5.61 2.99
C VAL A 83 -3.65 -5.90 2.24
N GLY A 84 -4.06 -5.01 1.35
CA GLY A 84 -5.25 -5.14 0.53
C GLY A 84 -5.11 -4.40 -0.79
N HIS A 85 -6.13 -4.53 -1.64
CA HIS A 85 -6.16 -3.87 -2.96
C HIS A 85 -4.90 -4.12 -3.79
N LEU A 86 -4.42 -5.37 -3.77
CA LEU A 86 -3.31 -5.82 -4.59
C LEU A 86 -3.68 -5.64 -6.05
N ASN A 87 -2.91 -4.81 -6.75
CA ASN A 87 -3.23 -4.46 -8.12
C ASN A 87 -1.99 -4.23 -8.96
N ALA A 88 -2.18 -4.35 -10.27
CA ALA A 88 -1.18 -4.07 -11.26
C ALA A 88 -1.71 -3.11 -12.32
N TYR A 89 -0.80 -2.40 -12.97
CA TYR A 89 -1.12 -1.56 -14.12
C TYR A 89 0.05 -1.50 -15.09
N ARG A 90 -0.21 -0.93 -16.27
CA ARG A 90 0.80 -0.67 -17.29
C ARG A 90 1.24 0.79 -17.19
N SER A 91 2.56 1.02 -17.10
CA SER A 91 3.16 2.35 -16.98
C SER A 91 3.22 3.17 -18.28
N GLY A 92 2.70 2.65 -19.39
CA GLY A 92 2.85 3.17 -20.76
C GLY A 92 2.24 4.55 -21.02
N GLY A 93 2.86 5.60 -20.51
CA GLY A 93 2.58 7.01 -20.81
C GLY A 93 1.27 7.58 -20.25
N THR A 94 0.49 6.77 -19.53
CA THR A 94 -0.74 7.21 -18.85
C THR A 94 -0.40 7.66 -17.43
N ASP A 95 -1.06 8.70 -16.93
CA ASP A 95 -0.97 9.10 -15.54
C ASP A 95 -1.28 7.89 -14.62
N PRO A 96 -0.38 7.49 -13.70
CA PRO A 96 -0.61 6.39 -12.76
C PRO A 96 -1.96 6.47 -12.02
N TYR A 97 -2.46 7.68 -11.75
CA TYR A 97 -3.73 7.88 -11.06
C TYR A 97 -4.96 7.61 -11.92
N THR A 98 -4.80 7.55 -13.24
CA THR A 98 -5.87 7.26 -14.21
C THR A 98 -5.65 5.95 -14.97
N ALA A 99 -4.47 5.35 -14.82
CA ALA A 99 -4.14 4.07 -15.45
C ALA A 99 -5.13 2.99 -15.02
N ARG A 100 -5.61 2.21 -16.00
CA ARG A 100 -6.46 1.04 -15.73
C ARG A 100 -5.75 0.07 -14.79
N ARG A 101 -6.51 -0.44 -13.82
CA ARG A 101 -6.01 -1.34 -12.78
C ARG A 101 -6.56 -2.75 -12.96
N TRP A 102 -5.68 -3.72 -12.75
CA TRP A 102 -6.02 -5.13 -12.63
C TRP A 102 -5.82 -5.54 -11.18
N PHE A 103 -6.92 -5.84 -10.50
CA PHE A 103 -6.90 -6.27 -9.11
C PHE A 103 -6.81 -7.78 -9.02
N GLU A 104 -6.15 -8.27 -7.97
CA GLU A 104 -6.13 -9.71 -7.66
C GLU A 104 -7.50 -10.16 -7.14
N SER A 105 -8.12 -9.35 -6.28
CA SER A 105 -9.48 -9.58 -5.77
C SER A 105 -10.53 -9.25 -6.84
N ARG A 106 -11.42 -10.21 -7.11
CA ARG A 106 -12.59 -10.00 -8.00
C ARG A 106 -13.53 -8.92 -7.49
N LEU A 107 -13.69 -8.80 -6.17
CA LEU A 107 -14.51 -7.75 -5.57
C LEU A 107 -13.91 -6.38 -5.88
N ASP A 108 -12.60 -6.23 -5.68
CA ASP A 108 -11.90 -4.98 -5.97
C ASP A 108 -11.94 -4.68 -7.46
N GLN A 109 -11.79 -5.69 -8.32
CA GLN A 109 -11.90 -5.54 -9.77
C GLN A 109 -13.27 -5.00 -10.21
N HIS A 110 -14.33 -5.38 -9.51
CA HIS A 110 -15.69 -4.91 -9.78
C HIS A 110 -15.93 -3.49 -9.25
N VAL A 111 -15.52 -3.23 -8.00
CA VAL A 111 -15.79 -1.96 -7.31
C VAL A 111 -14.87 -0.83 -7.78
N HIS A 112 -13.61 -1.14 -8.09
CA HIS A 112 -12.55 -0.16 -8.41
C HIS A 112 -12.17 -0.18 -9.89
N ARG A 113 -13.09 -0.59 -10.77
CA ARG A 113 -12.84 -0.67 -12.22
C ARG A 113 -12.47 0.67 -12.85
N GLU A 114 -13.04 1.75 -12.34
CA GLU A 114 -12.89 3.11 -12.89
C GLU A 114 -12.22 4.09 -11.90
N VAL A 115 -12.28 3.81 -10.60
CA VAL A 115 -11.81 4.72 -9.54
C VAL A 115 -10.90 3.97 -8.58
N LEU A 116 -9.69 4.50 -8.37
CA LEU A 116 -8.74 3.97 -7.39
C LEU A 116 -9.35 3.99 -5.97
N PRO A 117 -9.14 2.94 -5.16
CA PRO A 117 -9.61 2.94 -3.78
C PRO A 117 -9.01 4.14 -3.03
N PRO A 118 -9.82 4.97 -2.35
CA PRO A 118 -9.28 6.03 -1.50
C PRO A 118 -8.40 5.43 -0.40
N THR A 119 -7.27 6.07 -0.11
CA THR A 119 -6.42 5.67 1.03
C THR A 119 -7.09 5.94 2.38
N THR A 120 -8.15 6.74 2.39
CA THR A 120 -9.01 7.09 3.53
C THR A 120 -10.25 6.19 3.66
N SER A 121 -10.48 5.27 2.73
CA SER A 121 -11.62 4.36 2.83
C SER A 121 -11.46 3.47 4.06
N ALA A 122 -12.29 3.69 5.07
CA ALA A 122 -12.44 2.77 6.18
C ALA A 122 -12.89 1.42 5.61
N VAL A 123 -12.16 0.35 5.93
CA VAL A 123 -12.44 -0.99 5.43
C VAL A 123 -13.72 -1.48 6.10
N PHE A 124 -14.88 -1.12 5.55
CA PHE A 124 -16.19 -1.50 6.09
C PHE A 124 -16.59 -2.95 5.76
N TYR A 125 -15.76 -3.66 4.99
CA TYR A 125 -15.97 -5.08 4.67
C TYR A 125 -14.77 -5.91 5.14
N GLY A 126 -14.85 -6.33 6.39
CA GLY A 126 -14.01 -7.36 6.97
C GLY A 126 -14.79 -7.99 8.10
N ARG A 127 -15.62 -8.97 7.78
CA ARG A 127 -16.32 -9.79 8.77
C ARG A 127 -15.25 -10.46 9.65
N MET A 128 -15.46 -10.39 10.97
CA MET A 128 -14.69 -11.06 12.02
C MET A 128 -14.51 -12.54 11.76
#